data_AF-A0A381FM82-F1
#
_entry.id   AF-A0A381FM82-F1
#
_cell.length_a   1.000
_cell.length_b   1.000
_cell.length_c   1.000
_cell.angle_alpha   90.00
_cell.angle_beta   90.00
_cell.angle_gamma   90.00
#
_symmetry.space_group_name_H-M   'P 1'
#
loop_
_entity.id
_entity.type
_entity.pdbx_description
1 polymer ?
#
loop_
_entity_poly.entity_id
_entity_poly.type
_entity_poly.pdbx_seq_one_letter_code
_entity_poly.pdbx_strand_id
1 'polypeptide(L)'
;MKKLCSFFIILLFSISPSQELKNFEIPKGYEKILETKGDLDKDGKDETVIVFNTNIKKESEGFERRFYILKNINGKLKIWKENSSVIIDSKYGFYPEDNKLDIQIKNNCLIISQLFFTNSRHSDTSKYTFRFQNGDFYLIGSKYQLDDTCDYNFTYEVNFSTGKTIVDEQFSSCDDNKTDIPKDDYKEFIHKFTVLKKMNGFRIGENKFKIPNTNKYFYY
;
A
#
# COMPACT_ATOMS: atom_id res chain seq x y z
N MET A 1 -30.18 23.59 53.87
CA MET A 1 -29.00 22.71 53.75
C MET A 1 -28.95 22.10 52.35
N LYS A 2 -28.19 22.67 51.40
CA LYS A 2 -27.76 21.96 50.18
C LYS A 2 -26.37 22.47 49.82
N LYS A 3 -25.35 21.66 50.09
CA LYS A 3 -23.95 21.92 49.69
C LYS A 3 -23.83 21.61 48.21
N LEU A 4 -23.46 22.61 47.39
CA LEU A 4 -22.94 22.34 46.04
C LEU A 4 -21.46 21.96 46.20
N CYS A 5 -21.15 20.68 45.99
CA CYS A 5 -19.77 20.23 45.77
C CYS A 5 -19.38 20.57 44.33
N SER A 6 -18.45 21.50 44.16
CA SER A 6 -17.81 21.78 42.87
C SER A 6 -16.68 20.77 42.66
N PHE A 7 -16.83 19.87 41.69
CA PHE A 7 -15.76 18.96 41.26
C PHE A 7 -14.84 19.72 40.28
N PHE A 8 -13.63 20.06 40.72
CA PHE A 8 -12.56 20.54 39.85
C PHE A 8 -11.91 19.33 39.17
N ILE A 9 -12.18 19.11 37.88
CA ILE A 9 -11.49 18.09 37.08
C ILE A 9 -10.19 18.73 36.57
N ILE A 10 -9.07 18.33 37.17
CA ILE A 10 -7.73 18.71 36.72
C ILE A 10 -7.39 17.82 35.51
N LEU A 11 -7.45 18.39 34.30
CA LEU A 11 -6.90 17.78 33.09
C LEU A 11 -5.37 17.77 33.20
N LEU A 12 -4.80 16.64 33.61
CA LEU A 12 -3.38 16.36 33.48
C LEU A 12 -3.06 16.18 31.99
N PHE A 13 -2.58 17.24 31.34
CA PHE A 13 -1.94 17.14 30.04
C PHE A 13 -0.61 16.40 30.22
N SER A 14 -0.61 15.11 29.91
CA SER A 14 0.60 14.33 29.71
C SER A 14 1.34 14.92 28.51
N ILE A 15 2.30 15.81 28.73
CA ILE A 15 3.22 16.27 27.70
C ILE A 15 4.14 15.09 27.41
N SER A 16 3.74 14.23 26.47
CA SER A 16 4.65 13.25 25.90
C SER A 16 5.79 14.03 25.23
N PRO A 17 7.08 13.69 25.49
CA PRO A 17 8.17 14.33 24.78
C PRO A 17 7.99 14.10 23.28
N SER A 18 7.72 15.19 22.55
CA SER A 18 7.66 15.19 21.10
C SER A 18 9.04 14.78 20.60
N GLN A 19 9.17 13.52 20.16
CA GLN A 19 10.42 13.02 19.61
C GLN A 19 10.75 13.85 18.36
N GLU A 20 11.86 14.60 18.42
CA GLU A 20 12.22 15.48 17.32
C GLU A 20 12.55 14.63 16.07
N LEU A 21 11.88 14.93 14.95
CA LEU A 21 12.13 14.23 13.70
C LEU A 21 13.56 14.54 13.19
N LYS A 22 14.20 13.51 12.64
CA LYS A 22 15.55 13.59 12.07
C LYS A 22 15.52 14.41 10.77
N ASN A 23 16.54 15.22 10.51
CA ASN A 23 16.70 15.88 9.21
C ASN A 23 16.87 14.83 8.12
N PHE A 24 16.25 15.07 6.96
CA PHE A 24 16.42 14.23 5.79
C PHE A 24 17.60 14.71 4.97
N GLU A 25 18.48 13.78 4.65
CA GLU A 25 19.54 13.93 3.65
C GLU A 25 19.44 12.75 2.70
N ILE A 26 19.67 12.97 1.41
CA ILE A 26 19.67 11.90 0.42
C ILE A 26 20.83 10.96 0.76
N PRO A 27 20.57 9.67 1.07
CA PRO A 27 21.65 8.76 1.42
C PRO A 27 22.63 8.59 0.25
N LYS A 28 23.92 8.44 0.56
CA LYS A 28 24.97 8.31 -0.45
C LYS A 28 24.70 7.11 -1.36
N GLY A 29 24.75 7.33 -2.67
CA GLY A 29 24.56 6.29 -3.68
C GLY A 29 23.10 5.92 -3.94
N TYR A 30 22.14 6.66 -3.38
CA TYR A 30 20.73 6.49 -3.71
C TYR A 30 20.38 7.32 -4.95
N GLU A 31 19.58 6.73 -5.83
CA GLU A 31 19.07 7.37 -7.04
C GLU A 31 17.58 7.67 -6.86
N LYS A 32 17.18 8.93 -6.99
CA LYS A 32 15.78 9.34 -6.87
C LYS A 32 14.98 8.88 -8.10
N ILE A 33 13.84 8.24 -7.86
CA ILE A 33 12.97 7.70 -8.90
C ILE A 33 11.75 8.58 -9.14
N LEU A 34 11.06 8.98 -8.06
CA LEU A 34 9.89 9.85 -8.14
C LEU A 34 9.71 10.65 -6.85
N GLU A 35 8.93 11.72 -6.93
CA GLU A 35 8.50 12.53 -5.80
C GLU A 35 7.04 12.96 -5.98
N THR A 36 6.28 12.96 -4.90
CA THR A 36 4.93 13.51 -4.85
C THR A 36 4.70 14.27 -3.55
N LYS A 37 3.71 15.17 -3.54
CA LYS A 37 3.38 16.00 -2.38
C LYS A 37 1.88 16.02 -2.13
N GLY A 38 1.52 16.15 -0.86
CA GLY A 38 0.14 16.30 -0.43
C GLY A 38 -0.01 16.10 1.08
N ASP A 39 -1.05 16.69 1.63
CA ASP A 39 -1.43 16.59 3.04
C ASP A 39 -1.87 15.16 3.40
N LEU A 40 -1.04 14.42 4.16
CA LEU A 40 -1.30 13.03 4.56
C LEU A 40 -1.95 12.92 5.95
N ASP A 41 -1.75 13.89 6.85
CA ASP A 41 -2.28 13.85 8.22
C ASP A 41 -3.40 14.84 8.53
N LYS A 42 -3.86 15.59 7.51
CA LYS A 42 -4.95 16.57 7.58
C LYS A 42 -4.61 17.80 8.41
N ASP A 43 -3.33 18.14 8.54
CA ASP A 43 -2.91 19.37 9.22
C ASP A 43 -2.89 20.62 8.31
N GLY A 44 -3.24 20.44 7.02
CA GLY A 44 -3.26 21.49 6.01
C GLY A 44 -1.89 21.81 5.41
N LYS A 45 -0.85 21.04 5.72
CA LYS A 45 0.49 21.16 5.14
C LYS A 45 0.82 19.90 4.35
N ASP A 46 1.45 20.10 3.21
CA ASP A 46 1.87 18.97 2.39
C ASP A 46 3.08 18.25 2.99
N GLU A 47 2.96 16.93 3.11
CA GLU A 47 4.11 16.04 3.20
C GLU A 47 4.73 15.82 1.81
N THR A 48 6.01 15.48 1.78
CA THR A 48 6.73 15.07 0.56
C THR A 48 7.08 13.59 0.65
N VAL A 49 6.71 12.82 -0.38
CA VAL A 49 7.08 11.41 -0.52
C VAL A 49 8.10 11.26 -1.63
N ILE A 50 9.27 10.69 -1.33
CA ILE A 50 10.35 10.49 -2.30
C ILE A 50 10.74 9.03 -2.33
N VAL A 51 10.80 8.43 -3.53
CA VAL A 51 11.25 7.05 -3.74
C VAL A 51 12.66 7.06 -4.31
N PHE A 52 13.48 6.10 -3.86
CA PHE A 52 14.83 5.87 -4.33
C PHE A 52 15.04 4.42 -4.71
N ASN A 53 15.85 4.18 -5.75
CA ASN A 53 16.66 2.98 -5.83
C ASN A 53 17.83 3.16 -4.85
N THR A 54 18.04 2.18 -3.98
CA THR A 54 19.21 2.15 -3.08
C THR A 54 20.42 1.56 -3.80
N ASN A 55 21.55 1.46 -3.11
CA ASN A 55 22.73 0.74 -3.58
C ASN A 55 22.73 -0.76 -3.19
N ILE A 56 21.66 -1.27 -2.58
CA ILE A 56 21.54 -2.67 -2.14
C ILE A 56 20.96 -3.50 -3.30
N LYS A 57 21.76 -4.43 -3.84
CA LYS A 57 21.29 -5.37 -4.88
C LYS A 57 20.33 -6.41 -4.30
N LYS A 58 19.36 -6.83 -5.12
CA LYS A 58 18.42 -7.94 -4.86
C LYS A 58 18.68 -9.11 -5.80
N GLU A 59 17.99 -10.21 -5.58
CA GLU A 59 18.11 -11.46 -6.37
C GLU A 59 17.73 -11.27 -7.85
N SER A 60 16.83 -10.34 -8.14
CA SER A 60 16.45 -9.91 -9.49
C SER A 60 17.54 -9.15 -10.27
N GLU A 61 18.74 -9.02 -9.69
CA GLU A 61 19.82 -8.11 -10.13
C GLU A 61 19.45 -6.62 -10.11
N GLY A 62 18.25 -6.29 -9.64
CA GLY A 62 17.80 -4.94 -9.37
C GLY A 62 18.29 -4.40 -8.03
N PHE A 63 17.83 -3.20 -7.69
CA PHE A 63 18.12 -2.54 -6.44
C PHE A 63 16.89 -2.50 -5.54
N GLU A 64 17.09 -2.66 -4.23
CA GLU A 64 16.04 -2.40 -3.25
C GLU A 64 15.50 -0.98 -3.46
N ARG A 65 14.18 -0.85 -3.52
CA ARG A 65 13.52 0.45 -3.51
C ARG A 65 13.14 0.85 -2.08
N ARG A 66 13.31 2.12 -1.76
CA ARG A 66 12.95 2.69 -0.47
C ARG A 66 12.29 4.03 -0.68
N PHE A 67 11.29 4.34 0.11
CA PHE A 67 10.71 5.68 0.12
C PHE A 67 10.69 6.28 1.51
N TYR A 68 10.68 7.61 1.52
CA TYR A 68 10.60 8.44 2.71
C TYR A 68 9.37 9.31 2.61
N ILE A 69 8.62 9.40 3.71
CA ILE A 69 7.57 10.42 3.92
C ILE A 69 8.19 11.49 4.81
N LEU A 70 8.19 12.73 4.32
CA LEU A 70 8.92 13.85 4.89
C LEU A 70 7.96 14.97 5.29
N LYS A 71 8.15 15.53 6.48
CA LYS A 71 7.50 16.77 6.92
C LYS A 71 8.42 17.96 6.67
N ASN A 72 7.86 19.09 6.22
CA ASN A 72 8.59 20.35 6.19
C ASN A 72 8.39 21.11 7.50
N ILE A 73 9.44 21.19 8.31
CA ILE A 73 9.42 21.87 9.61
C ILE A 73 10.47 22.97 9.55
N ASN A 74 10.01 24.23 9.61
CA ASN A 74 10.87 25.43 9.55
C ASN A 74 11.81 25.45 8.34
N GLY A 75 11.31 25.06 7.17
CA GLY A 75 12.08 25.05 5.91
C GLY A 75 13.01 23.85 5.76
N LYS A 76 13.00 22.89 6.69
CA LYS A 76 13.82 21.67 6.63
C LYS A 76 12.93 20.44 6.46
N LEU A 77 13.30 19.59 5.51
CA LEU A 77 12.68 18.27 5.37
C LEU A 77 13.15 17.37 6.51
N LYS A 78 12.20 16.78 7.22
CA LYS A 78 12.44 15.85 8.32
C LYS A 78 11.76 14.52 8.06
N ILE A 79 12.46 13.42 8.34
CA ILE A 79 11.97 12.06 8.12
C ILE A 79 10.83 11.79 9.10
N TRP A 80 9.63 11.58 8.57
CA TRP A 80 8.47 11.19 9.34
C TRP A 80 8.26 9.67 9.31
N LYS A 81 8.36 9.06 8.12
CA LYS A 81 8.34 7.61 7.93
C LYS A 81 9.32 7.19 6.82
N GLU A 82 9.74 5.95 6.90
CA GLU A 82 10.60 5.27 5.92
C GLU A 82 10.05 3.86 5.71
N ASN A 83 10.07 3.37 4.48
CA ASN A 83 9.64 2.01 4.16
C ASN A 83 10.29 1.49 2.86
N SER A 84 10.56 0.19 2.81
CA SER A 84 11.04 -0.54 1.64
C SER A 84 10.27 -1.85 1.37
N SER A 85 9.25 -2.16 2.17
CA SER A 85 8.53 -3.43 2.13
C SER A 85 7.29 -3.41 1.23
N VAL A 86 6.76 -2.22 0.92
CA VAL A 86 5.54 -2.05 0.11
C VAL A 86 5.81 -1.63 -1.34
N ILE A 87 7.08 -1.62 -1.74
CA ILE A 87 7.52 -1.36 -3.13
C ILE A 87 8.50 -2.46 -3.51
N ILE A 88 8.29 -3.06 -4.68
CA ILE A 88 9.15 -4.12 -5.20
C ILE A 88 10.41 -3.50 -5.82
N ASP A 89 11.50 -4.26 -5.80
CA ASP A 89 12.81 -3.85 -6.30
C ASP A 89 12.81 -3.47 -7.80
N SER A 90 13.92 -2.86 -8.23
CA SER A 90 13.98 -2.17 -9.51
C SER A 90 13.95 -3.05 -10.75
N LYS A 91 14.23 -4.36 -10.64
CA LYS A 91 14.30 -5.26 -11.79
C LYS A 91 13.50 -6.55 -11.62
N TYR A 92 12.50 -6.53 -10.75
CA TYR A 92 11.62 -7.67 -10.58
C TYR A 92 10.85 -8.00 -11.86
N GLY A 93 10.61 -9.29 -12.11
CA GLY A 93 9.78 -9.77 -13.22
C GLY A 93 10.55 -10.00 -14.53
N PHE A 94 9.79 -10.32 -15.57
CA PHE A 94 10.27 -10.76 -16.89
C PHE A 94 10.61 -9.59 -17.81
N TYR A 95 9.86 -8.48 -17.75
CA TYR A 95 10.14 -7.24 -18.48
C TYR A 95 10.33 -6.04 -17.53
N PRO A 96 11.47 -5.96 -16.82
CA PRO A 96 11.75 -4.88 -15.88
C PRO A 96 11.53 -3.46 -16.39
N GLU A 97 11.86 -3.21 -17.65
CA GLU A 97 11.81 -1.88 -18.28
C GLU A 97 10.37 -1.42 -18.56
N ASP A 98 9.42 -2.36 -18.65
CA ASP A 98 8.00 -2.08 -18.88
C ASP A 98 7.17 -2.01 -17.58
N ASN A 99 7.80 -2.34 -16.45
CA ASN A 99 7.16 -2.24 -15.14
C ASN A 99 6.83 -0.79 -14.80
N LYS A 100 5.73 -0.59 -14.06
CA LYS A 100 5.30 0.75 -13.63
C LYS A 100 5.26 0.82 -12.12
N LEU A 101 5.72 1.95 -11.58
CA LEU A 101 5.55 2.34 -10.19
C LEU A 101 4.97 3.75 -10.17
N ASP A 102 3.86 3.92 -9.46
CA ASP A 102 3.21 5.19 -9.27
C ASP A 102 2.90 5.41 -7.79
N ILE A 103 3.12 6.64 -7.31
CA ILE A 103 2.78 7.05 -5.95
C ILE A 103 2.01 8.35 -6.01
N GLN A 104 0.81 8.32 -5.43
CA GLN A 104 -0.09 9.46 -5.37
C GLN A 104 -0.50 9.75 -3.94
N ILE A 105 -0.75 11.03 -3.66
CA ILE A 105 -1.43 11.47 -2.45
C ILE A 105 -2.79 11.99 -2.87
N LYS A 106 -3.86 11.32 -2.41
CA LYS A 106 -5.24 11.70 -2.72
C LYS A 106 -6.13 11.44 -1.53
N ASN A 107 -6.99 12.40 -1.19
CA ASN A 107 -7.92 12.32 -0.05
C ASN A 107 -7.20 11.93 1.26
N ASN A 108 -6.05 12.57 1.51
CA ASN A 108 -5.17 12.32 2.66
C ASN A 108 -4.76 10.84 2.82
N CYS A 109 -4.60 10.15 1.70
CA CYS A 109 -4.14 8.78 1.66
C CYS A 109 -2.94 8.67 0.71
N LEU A 110 -1.96 7.88 1.11
CA LEU A 110 -0.85 7.45 0.26
C LEU A 110 -1.33 6.26 -0.57
N ILE A 111 -1.29 6.40 -1.89
CA ILE A 111 -1.68 5.36 -2.84
C ILE A 111 -0.43 4.93 -3.59
N ILE A 112 -0.11 3.64 -3.53
CA ILE A 112 1.03 3.04 -4.23
C ILE A 112 0.47 2.05 -5.24
N SER A 113 0.73 2.26 -6.53
CA SER A 113 0.32 1.37 -7.61
C SER A 113 1.53 0.82 -8.33
N GLN A 114 1.52 -0.47 -8.65
CA GLN A 114 2.60 -1.14 -9.34
C GLN A 114 2.07 -2.11 -10.39
N LEU A 115 2.77 -2.21 -11.52
CA LEU A 115 2.54 -3.19 -12.58
C LEU A 115 3.84 -3.93 -12.85
N PHE A 116 3.78 -5.26 -12.85
CA PHE A 116 4.90 -6.13 -13.19
C PHE A 116 4.48 -7.14 -14.26
N PHE A 117 5.40 -7.47 -15.17
CA PHE A 117 5.25 -8.62 -16.04
C PHE A 117 5.98 -9.80 -15.41
N THR A 118 5.31 -10.91 -15.18
CA THR A 118 5.92 -12.12 -14.59
C THR A 118 6.29 -13.16 -15.64
N ASN A 119 5.71 -13.06 -16.85
CA ASN A 119 6.19 -13.71 -18.07
C ASN A 119 5.73 -12.92 -19.32
N SER A 120 5.80 -13.52 -20.51
CA SER A 120 5.41 -12.86 -21.77
C SER A 120 3.92 -12.57 -21.95
N ARG A 121 3.06 -13.18 -21.13
CA ARG A 121 1.59 -13.06 -21.18
C ARG A 121 0.95 -12.64 -19.86
N HIS A 122 1.68 -12.78 -18.77
CA HIS A 122 1.19 -12.64 -17.41
C HIS A 122 1.66 -11.35 -16.76
N SER A 123 0.74 -10.59 -16.19
CA SER A 123 1.03 -9.37 -15.45
C SER A 123 0.30 -9.29 -14.11
N ASP A 124 1.01 -8.71 -13.15
CA ASP A 124 0.57 -8.50 -11.78
C ASP A 124 0.42 -7.00 -11.55
N THR A 125 -0.80 -6.53 -11.30
CA THR A 125 -1.07 -5.15 -10.91
C THR A 125 -1.47 -5.10 -9.45
N SER A 126 -0.84 -4.24 -8.66
CA SER A 126 -1.22 -4.01 -7.26
C SER A 126 -1.46 -2.53 -6.99
N LYS A 127 -2.43 -2.23 -6.13
CA LYS A 127 -2.73 -0.90 -5.63
C LYS A 127 -3.05 -0.97 -4.15
N TYR A 128 -2.21 -0.34 -3.34
CA TYR A 128 -2.38 -0.24 -1.89
C TYR A 128 -2.65 1.20 -1.48
N THR A 129 -3.66 1.38 -0.63
CA THR A 129 -4.04 2.68 -0.08
C THR A 129 -3.80 2.68 1.42
N PHE A 130 -2.93 3.57 1.87
CA PHE A 130 -2.60 3.77 3.28
C PHE A 130 -3.12 5.12 3.77
N ARG A 131 -3.69 5.13 4.96
CA ARG A 131 -4.15 6.35 5.64
C ARG A 131 -3.41 6.53 6.95
N PHE A 132 -2.97 7.76 7.22
CA PHE A 132 -2.48 8.11 8.54
C PHE A 132 -3.65 8.24 9.52
N GLN A 133 -3.64 7.44 10.57
CA GLN A 133 -4.64 7.43 11.64
C GLN A 133 -4.04 6.78 12.88
N ASN A 134 -4.50 7.13 14.08
CA ASN A 134 -4.01 6.51 15.33
C ASN A 134 -2.47 6.52 15.47
N GLY A 135 -1.81 7.56 14.95
CA GLY A 135 -0.35 7.73 15.04
C GLY A 135 0.48 6.92 14.02
N ASP A 136 -0.13 6.22 13.07
CA ASP A 136 0.60 5.45 12.06
C ASP A 136 -0.13 5.37 10.70
N PHE A 137 0.57 4.88 9.69
CA PHE A 137 -0.05 4.56 8.40
C PHE A 137 -0.64 3.16 8.42
N TYR A 138 -1.93 3.04 8.11
CA TYR A 138 -2.66 1.78 8.08
C TYR A 138 -3.21 1.52 6.68
N LEU A 139 -3.17 0.25 6.26
CA LEU A 139 -3.79 -0.22 5.03
C LEU A 139 -5.31 -0.06 5.16
N ILE A 140 -5.91 0.69 4.24
CA ILE A 140 -7.36 0.91 4.18
C ILE A 140 -7.99 0.44 2.86
N GLY A 141 -7.17 0.17 1.85
CA GLY A 141 -7.60 -0.38 0.57
C GLY A 141 -6.51 -1.22 -0.06
N SER A 142 -6.87 -2.34 -0.66
CA SER A 142 -6.02 -3.20 -1.47
C SER A 142 -6.77 -3.59 -2.73
N LYS A 143 -6.11 -3.50 -3.89
CA LYS A 143 -6.58 -4.08 -5.14
C LYS A 143 -5.41 -4.82 -5.77
N TYR A 144 -5.60 -6.08 -6.08
CA TYR A 144 -4.65 -6.92 -6.80
C TYR A 144 -5.33 -7.46 -8.06
N GLN A 145 -4.64 -7.39 -9.18
CA GLN A 145 -5.09 -7.94 -10.46
C GLN A 145 -4.03 -8.85 -11.02
N LEU A 146 -4.48 -9.97 -11.57
CA LEU A 146 -3.67 -10.99 -12.17
C LEU A 146 -4.21 -11.27 -13.57
N ASP A 147 -3.47 -10.86 -14.57
CA ASP A 147 -3.94 -10.84 -15.94
C ASP A 147 -3.06 -11.73 -16.80
N ASP A 148 -3.67 -12.70 -17.48
CA ASP A 148 -3.08 -13.41 -18.60
C ASP A 148 -3.77 -12.97 -19.89
N THR A 149 -2.99 -12.63 -20.92
CA THR A 149 -3.50 -12.09 -22.18
C THR A 149 -4.51 -12.98 -22.92
N CYS A 150 -4.62 -14.27 -22.60
CA CYS A 150 -5.63 -15.15 -23.19
C CYS A 150 -6.45 -15.95 -22.19
N ASP A 151 -5.90 -16.31 -21.04
CA ASP A 151 -6.49 -17.37 -20.22
C ASP A 151 -7.37 -16.86 -19.08
N TYR A 152 -7.06 -15.70 -18.48
CA TYR A 152 -7.81 -15.18 -17.34
C TYR A 152 -7.55 -13.71 -17.02
N ASN A 153 -8.51 -13.10 -16.32
CA ASN A 153 -8.38 -11.82 -15.64
C ASN A 153 -8.96 -11.95 -14.23
N PHE A 154 -8.11 -11.93 -13.20
CA PHE A 154 -8.54 -12.05 -11.81
C PHE A 154 -8.35 -10.73 -11.09
N THR A 155 -9.38 -10.26 -10.39
CA THR A 155 -9.34 -9.06 -9.57
C THR A 155 -9.79 -9.37 -8.14
N TYR A 156 -8.97 -8.97 -7.17
CA TYR A 156 -9.26 -9.06 -5.75
C TYR A 156 -9.17 -7.66 -5.14
N GLU A 157 -10.27 -7.17 -4.59
CA GLU A 157 -10.33 -5.83 -4.01
C GLU A 157 -10.89 -5.88 -2.58
N VAL A 158 -10.25 -5.17 -1.67
CA VAL A 158 -10.67 -5.06 -0.27
C VAL A 158 -10.65 -3.60 0.16
N ASN A 159 -11.78 -3.12 0.64
CA ASN A 159 -11.89 -1.87 1.38
C ASN A 159 -11.94 -2.18 2.88
N PHE A 160 -10.80 -2.06 3.58
CA PHE A 160 -10.70 -2.42 5.00
C PHE A 160 -11.51 -1.50 5.94
N SER A 161 -11.88 -0.30 5.47
CA SER A 161 -12.71 0.62 6.28
C SER A 161 -14.17 0.18 6.34
N THR A 162 -14.68 -0.39 5.25
CA THR A 162 -16.08 -0.86 5.15
C THR A 162 -16.21 -2.37 5.32
N GLY A 163 -15.11 -3.10 5.11
CA GLY A 163 -15.09 -4.56 4.99
C GLY A 163 -15.59 -5.07 3.65
N LYS A 164 -15.93 -4.19 2.69
CA LYS A 164 -16.36 -4.63 1.35
C LYS A 164 -15.19 -5.31 0.65
N THR A 165 -15.44 -6.53 0.19
CA THR A 165 -14.51 -7.36 -0.54
C THR A 165 -15.16 -7.81 -1.85
N ILE A 166 -14.39 -7.71 -2.95
CA ILE A 166 -14.76 -8.18 -4.28
C ILE A 166 -13.74 -9.22 -4.72
N VAL A 167 -14.24 -10.34 -5.22
CA VAL A 167 -13.49 -11.37 -5.94
C VAL A 167 -14.15 -11.51 -7.30
N ASP A 168 -13.40 -11.24 -8.35
CA ASP A 168 -13.85 -11.33 -9.74
C ASP A 168 -12.83 -12.15 -10.51
N GLU A 169 -13.15 -13.41 -10.78
CA GLU A 169 -12.29 -14.33 -11.54
C GLU A 169 -12.93 -14.58 -12.90
N GLN A 170 -12.38 -13.99 -13.95
CA GLN A 170 -12.83 -14.16 -15.34
C GLN A 170 -11.88 -15.10 -16.08
N PHE A 171 -12.44 -16.01 -16.87
CA PHE A 171 -11.68 -16.98 -17.65
C PHE A 171 -11.95 -16.79 -19.14
N SER A 172 -10.92 -17.00 -19.95
CA SER A 172 -11.02 -16.87 -21.41
C SER A 172 -10.09 -17.87 -22.10
N SER A 173 -10.11 -17.87 -23.43
CA SER A 173 -9.07 -18.52 -24.23
C SER A 173 -8.90 -17.82 -25.56
N CYS A 174 -7.67 -17.83 -26.09
CA CYS A 174 -7.38 -17.43 -27.47
C CYS A 174 -7.55 -18.59 -28.47
N ASP A 175 -7.86 -19.80 -28.01
CA ASP A 175 -8.19 -20.94 -28.88
C ASP A 175 -9.71 -21.06 -29.02
N ASP A 176 -10.22 -20.69 -30.19
CA ASP A 176 -11.65 -20.76 -30.53
C ASP A 176 -12.22 -22.19 -30.46
N ASN A 177 -11.37 -23.22 -30.50
CA ASN A 177 -11.79 -24.61 -30.42
C ASN A 177 -11.85 -25.12 -28.96
N LYS A 178 -11.35 -24.34 -28.00
CA LYS A 178 -11.35 -24.73 -26.59
C LYS A 178 -12.76 -24.61 -26.02
N THR A 179 -13.32 -25.73 -25.60
CA THR A 179 -14.71 -25.81 -25.10
C THR A 179 -14.80 -26.01 -23.59
N ASP A 180 -13.68 -26.26 -22.92
CA ASP A 180 -13.58 -26.57 -21.49
C ASP A 180 -13.08 -25.38 -20.65
N ILE A 181 -13.44 -24.15 -21.05
CA ILE A 181 -13.09 -22.94 -20.30
C ILE A 181 -13.86 -22.93 -18.97
N PRO A 182 -13.20 -22.70 -17.82
CA PRO A 182 -13.88 -22.54 -16.55
C PRO A 182 -14.92 -21.42 -16.59
N LYS A 183 -15.95 -21.52 -15.73
CA LYS A 183 -16.93 -20.45 -15.59
C LYS A 183 -16.39 -19.33 -14.73
N ASP A 184 -16.74 -18.11 -15.10
CA ASP A 184 -16.47 -16.91 -14.30
C ASP A 184 -17.07 -17.02 -12.89
N ASP A 185 -16.37 -16.46 -11.91
CA ASP A 185 -16.76 -16.47 -10.50
C ASP A 185 -16.70 -15.04 -9.95
N TYR A 186 -17.87 -14.44 -9.71
CA TYR A 186 -18.00 -13.13 -9.10
C TYR A 186 -18.59 -13.24 -7.70
N LYS A 187 -17.92 -12.66 -6.71
CA LYS A 187 -18.36 -12.59 -5.31
C LYS A 187 -18.13 -11.21 -4.74
N GLU A 188 -19.20 -10.61 -4.24
CA GLU A 188 -19.15 -9.43 -3.39
C GLU A 188 -19.68 -9.77 -1.99
N PHE A 189 -18.93 -9.41 -0.95
CA PHE A 189 -19.34 -9.66 0.43
C PHE A 189 -18.74 -8.64 1.40
N ILE A 190 -19.30 -8.58 2.61
CA ILE A 190 -18.75 -7.79 3.72
C ILE A 190 -18.00 -8.72 4.67
N HIS A 191 -16.70 -8.47 4.84
CA HIS A 191 -15.86 -9.09 5.86
C HIS A 191 -15.08 -8.02 6.63
N LYS A 192 -15.37 -7.87 7.93
CA LYS A 192 -14.66 -6.92 8.79
C LYS A 192 -13.33 -7.50 9.25
N PHE A 193 -12.24 -6.94 8.73
CA PHE A 193 -10.89 -7.25 9.18
C PHE A 193 -10.65 -6.59 10.55
N THR A 194 -10.51 -7.41 11.60
CA THR A 194 -10.37 -6.91 12.99
C THR A 194 -8.98 -6.35 13.29
N VAL A 195 -7.96 -6.79 12.55
CA VAL A 195 -6.58 -6.35 12.70
C VAL A 195 -6.24 -5.34 11.61
N LEU A 196 -6.00 -4.08 12.00
CA LEU A 196 -5.51 -3.06 11.09
C LEU A 196 -4.04 -3.31 10.77
N LYS A 197 -3.73 -3.53 9.49
CA LYS A 197 -2.35 -3.73 9.04
C LYS A 197 -1.66 -2.38 8.91
N LYS A 198 -0.50 -2.25 9.55
CA LYS A 198 0.37 -1.08 9.39
C LYS A 198 1.11 -1.16 8.07
N MET A 199 1.43 -0.01 7.48
CA MET A 199 2.30 0.09 6.30
C MET A 199 3.68 -0.52 6.58
N ASN A 200 4.26 -0.18 7.74
CA ASN A 200 5.48 -0.82 8.19
C ASN A 200 5.19 -2.25 8.65
N GLY A 201 5.85 -3.21 8.02
CA GLY A 201 5.61 -4.63 8.20
C GLY A 201 4.60 -5.23 7.22
N PHE A 202 3.90 -4.42 6.42
CA PHE A 202 3.15 -4.94 5.28
C PHE A 202 4.13 -5.35 4.18
N ARG A 203 3.92 -6.55 3.64
CA ARG A 203 4.70 -7.11 2.54
C ARG A 203 3.76 -7.64 1.47
N ILE A 204 4.08 -7.32 0.22
CA ILE A 204 3.30 -7.74 -0.94
C ILE A 204 3.39 -9.27 -1.07
N GLY A 205 2.25 -9.92 -1.32
CA GLY A 205 2.20 -11.37 -1.53
C GLY A 205 2.23 -12.23 -0.25
N GLU A 206 2.40 -11.65 0.95
CA GLU A 206 2.45 -12.41 2.20
C GLU A 206 1.08 -12.48 2.92
N ASN A 207 0.11 -11.63 2.55
CA ASN A 207 -1.19 -11.58 3.23
C ASN A 207 -2.22 -12.36 2.43
N LYS A 208 -2.65 -13.51 2.95
CA LYS A 208 -3.70 -14.33 2.35
C LYS A 208 -5.02 -14.22 3.10
N PHE A 209 -6.13 -14.31 2.37
CA PHE A 209 -7.48 -14.38 2.92
C PHE A 209 -8.24 -15.56 2.32
N LYS A 210 -8.97 -16.32 3.15
CA LYS A 210 -9.81 -17.43 2.68
C LYS A 210 -11.17 -16.89 2.24
N ILE A 211 -11.56 -17.15 0.99
CA ILE A 211 -12.85 -16.71 0.47
C ILE A 211 -13.97 -17.50 1.18
N PRO A 212 -14.97 -16.84 1.79
CA PRO A 212 -16.05 -17.51 2.53
C PRO A 212 -16.73 -18.60 1.70
N ASN A 213 -17.05 -19.73 2.35
CA ASN A 213 -17.72 -20.88 1.73
C ASN A 213 -16.96 -21.52 0.56
N THR A 214 -15.64 -21.32 0.46
CA THR A 214 -14.80 -21.97 -0.55
C THR A 214 -13.50 -22.50 0.07
N ASN A 215 -12.72 -23.26 -0.72
CA ASN A 215 -11.34 -23.61 -0.40
C ASN A 215 -10.31 -22.67 -1.08
N LYS A 216 -10.78 -21.61 -1.74
CA LYS A 216 -9.93 -20.64 -2.45
C LYS A 216 -9.41 -19.57 -1.49
N TYR A 217 -8.28 -18.99 -1.85
CA TYR A 217 -7.64 -17.88 -1.15
C TYR A 217 -7.26 -16.80 -2.16
N PHE A 218 -7.23 -15.55 -1.72
CA PHE A 218 -6.59 -14.48 -2.46
C PHE A 218 -5.52 -13.79 -1.61
N TYR A 219 -4.57 -13.15 -2.29
CA TYR A 219 -3.54 -12.33 -1.68
C TYR A 219 -3.88 -10.86 -1.77
N TYR A 220 -3.45 -10.08 -0.77
CA TYR A 220 -3.72 -8.64 -0.70
C TYR A 220 -2.65 -7.87 0.08
#